data_AF-A0A970WJI0-F1
#
_entry.id   AF-A0A970WJI0-F1
#
_cell.length_a   1.000
_cell.length_b   1.000
_cell.length_c   1.000
_cell.angle_alpha   90.00
_cell.angle_beta   90.00
_cell.angle_gamma   90.00
#
_symmetry.space_group_name_H-M   'P 1'
#
loop_
_entity.id
_entity.type
_entity.pdbx_description
1 polymer ?
#
loop_
_entity_poly.entity_id
_entity_poly.type
_entity_poly.pdbx_seq_one_letter_code
_entity_poly.pdbx_strand_id
1 'polypeptide(L)' 'MRCVKGHKYVTIVLDLESGAVLHVGQGKGGDALLDFWKRLRASRAKIEAVATDMSPAYIDAVTMNLPGATLVFD' A
#
# COMPACT_ATOMS: atom_id res chain seq x y z
N MET A 1 9.37 11.44 30.40
CA MET A 1 10.44 10.95 29.50
C MET A 1 9.79 10.60 28.17
N ARG A 2 9.79 11.51 27.19
CA ARG A 2 9.16 11.29 25.88
C ARG A 2 10.19 10.65 24.95
N CYS A 3 10.08 9.35 24.72
CA CYS A 3 10.82 8.69 23.64
C CYS A 3 10.19 9.09 22.32
N VAL A 4 10.73 10.12 21.66
CA VAL A 4 10.49 10.38 20.23
C VAL A 4 11.84 10.26 19.55
N LYS A 5 12.28 9.02 19.30
CA LYS A 5 13.41 8.77 18.40
C LYS A 5 12.82 8.33 17.06
N GLY A 6 13.11 9.11 16.02
CA GLY A 6 12.45 9.09 14.71
C GLY A 6 12.37 7.70 14.09
N HIS A 7 11.16 7.13 14.11
CA HIS A 7 10.87 5.94 13.34
C HIS A 7 10.86 6.31 11.86
N LYS A 8 11.79 5.73 11.10
CA LYS A 8 11.72 5.73 9.64
C LYS A 8 10.79 4.60 9.23
N TYR A 9 9.70 4.96 8.57
CA TYR A 9 8.74 4.00 8.05
C TYR A 9 9.02 3.75 6.58
N VAL A 10 8.76 2.51 6.16
CA VAL A 10 8.81 2.10 4.76
C VAL A 10 7.50 1.37 4.50
N THR A 11 6.84 1.71 3.40
CA THR A 11 5.68 0.99 2.87
C THR A 11 6.16 0.03 1.79
N ILE A 12 5.79 -1.24 1.90
CA ILE A 12 6.13 -2.26 0.92
C ILE A 12 4.83 -2.76 0.30
N VAL A 13 4.81 -2.91 -1.02
CA VAL A 13 3.74 -3.62 -1.73
C VAL A 13 4.29 -4.92 -2.25
N LEU A 14 3.60 -6.01 -1.92
CA LEU A 14 3.95 -7.37 -2.29
C LEU A 14 2.89 -7.94 -3.22
N ASP A 15 3.33 -8.77 -4.15
CA ASP A 15 2.47 -9.77 -4.77
C ASP A 15 2.31 -10.94 -3.78
N LEU A 16 1.07 -11.23 -3.38
CA LEU A 16 0.78 -12.27 -2.39
C LEU A 16 1.03 -13.69 -2.92
N GLU A 17 0.94 -13.91 -4.23
CA GLU A 17 1.14 -15.25 -4.82
C GLU A 17 2.63 -15.57 -4.96
N SER A 18 3.40 -14.67 -5.57
CA SER A 18 4.82 -14.90 -5.84
C SER A 18 5.74 -14.46 -4.71
N GLY A 19 5.26 -13.62 -3.79
CA GLY A 19 6.08 -12.95 -2.77
C GLY A 19 6.98 -11.83 -3.33
N ALA A 20 6.82 -11.46 -4.60
CA ALA A 20 7.65 -10.43 -5.24
C ALA A 20 7.38 -9.04 -4.65
N VAL A 21 8.45 -8.27 -4.44
CA VAL A 21 8.34 -6.86 -4.04
C VAL A 21 8.03 -6.00 -5.27
N LEU A 22 6.80 -5.48 -5.33
CA LEU A 22 6.32 -4.62 -6.41
C LEU A 22 6.65 -3.14 -6.17
N HIS A 23 6.77 -2.74 -4.90
CA HIS A 23 7.11 -1.37 -4.52
C HIS A 23 7.72 -1.26 -3.13
N VAL A 24 8.62 -0.30 -3.00
CA VAL A 24 9.14 0.20 -1.73
C VAL A 24 9.00 1.73 -1.74
N GLY A 25 8.23 2.26 -0.80
CA GLY A 25 7.98 3.70 -0.62
C GLY A 25 8.39 4.16 0.77
N GLN A 26 8.85 5.40 0.91
CA GLN A 26 9.19 5.95 2.24
C GLN A 26 7.95 6.54 2.92
N GLY A 27 7.83 6.33 4.23
CA GLY A 27 6.70 6.77 5.03
C GLY A 27 5.67 5.67 5.29
N LYS A 28 4.59 6.06 5.97
CA LYS A 28 3.50 5.18 6.44
C LYS A 28 2.09 5.64 6.01
N GLY A 29 2.03 6.48 4.97
CA GLY A 29 0.79 7.11 4.50
C GLY A 29 0.58 6.87 3.02
N GLY A 30 -0.60 7.23 2.50
CA GLY A 30 -0.95 7.05 1.09
C GLY A 30 0.04 7.69 0.10
N ASP A 31 0.74 8.76 0.51
CA ASP A 31 1.80 9.40 -0.28
C ASP A 31 2.93 8.45 -0.67
N ALA A 32 3.23 7.48 0.21
CA ALA A 32 4.25 6.46 -0.05
C ALA A 32 3.87 5.52 -1.20
N LEU A 33 2.60 5.53 -1.66
CA LEU A 33 2.08 4.67 -2.72
C LEU A 33 1.83 5.41 -4.04
N LEU A 34 2.04 6.73 -4.11
CA LEU A 34 1.70 7.55 -5.30
C LEU A 34 2.33 7.03 -6.59
N ASP A 35 3.61 6.67 -6.55
CA ASP A 35 4.30 6.14 -7.73
C ASP A 35 3.93 4.69 -8.02
N PHE A 36 3.55 3.90 -7.01
CA PHE A 36 2.99 2.58 -7.22
C PHE A 36 1.69 2.64 -8.01
N TRP A 37 0.76 3.53 -7.63
CA TRP A 37 -0.51 3.67 -8.33
C TRP A 37 -0.35 4.04 -9.81
N LYS A 38 0.63 4.90 -10.14
CA LYS A 38 0.95 5.23 -11.54
C LYS A 38 1.40 3.99 -12.32
N ARG A 39 2.31 3.19 -11.76
CA ARG A 39 2.81 1.96 -12.41
C ARG A 39 1.74 0.88 -12.50
N LEU A 40 0.94 0.70 -11.46
CA LEU A 40 -0.16 -0.27 -11.45
C LEU A 40 -1.16 0.03 -12.56
N ARG A 41 -1.59 1.29 -12.71
CA ARG A 41 -2.48 1.71 -13.81
C ARG A 41 -1.87 1.45 -15.19
N ALA A 42 -0.57 1.71 -15.36
CA ALA A 42 0.13 1.44 -16.62
C ALA A 42 0.19 -0.06 -16.96
N SER A 43 0.28 -0.93 -15.94
CA SER A 43 0.33 -2.39 -16.13
C SER A 43 -1.00 -2.99 -16.62
N ARG A 44 -2.13 -2.31 -16.39
CA ARG A 44 -3.49 -2.82 -16.63
C ARG A 44 -3.80 -4.13 -15.89
N ALA A 45 -3.06 -4.43 -14.82
CA ALA A 45 -3.35 -5.56 -13.96
C ALA A 45 -4.77 -5.44 -13.38
N LYS A 46 -5.47 -6.56 -13.31
CA LYS A 46 -6.74 -6.67 -12.61
C LYS A 46 -6.46 -7.11 -11.19
N ILE A 47 -6.79 -6.27 -10.22
CA ILE A 47 -6.59 -6.56 -8.81
C ILE A 47 -7.94 -6.98 -8.22
N GLU A 48 -8.00 -8.21 -7.72
CA GLU A 48 -9.21 -8.79 -7.14
C GLU A 48 -9.32 -8.49 -5.65
N ALA A 49 -8.19 -8.47 -4.95
CA ALA A 49 -8.12 -8.19 -3.52
C ALA A 49 -6.81 -7.49 -3.14
N VAL A 50 -6.85 -6.74 -2.04
CA VAL A 50 -5.68 -6.12 -1.40
C VAL A 50 -5.76 -6.39 0.09
N ALA A 51 -4.68 -6.93 0.66
CA ALA A 51 -4.50 -7.07 2.10
C ALA A 51 -3.70 -5.87 2.64
N THR A 52 -4.16 -5.24 3.72
CA THR A 52 -3.45 -4.11 4.34
C THR A 52 -3.84 -3.92 5.80
N ASP A 53 -2.96 -3.26 6.56
CA ASP A 53 -3.21 -2.84 7.94
C ASP A 53 -4.45 -1.91 8.02
N MET A 54 -5.08 -1.89 9.19
CA MET A 54 -6.30 -1.11 9.48
C MET A 54 -6.06 0.41 9.59
N SER A 55 -4.88 0.91 9.22
CA SER A 55 -4.59 2.34 9.16
C SER A 55 -5.52 3.05 8.17
N PRO A 56 -6.21 4.13 8.59
CA PRO A 56 -7.08 4.91 7.70
C PRO A 56 -6.36 5.36 6.42
N ALA A 57 -5.07 5.67 6.51
CA ALA A 57 -4.28 6.11 5.37
C ALA A 57 -4.16 5.03 4.28
N TYR A 58 -4.07 3.75 4.64
CA TYR A 58 -4.00 2.65 3.68
C TYR A 58 -5.38 2.25 3.18
N ILE A 59 -6.39 2.23 4.05
CA ILE A 59 -7.79 2.01 3.68
C ILE A 59 -8.22 3.02 2.60
N ASP A 60 -7.98 4.31 2.83
CA ASP A 60 -8.31 5.37 1.88
C ASP A 60 -7.50 5.22 0.58
N ALA A 61 -6.20 4.94 0.68
CA ALA A 61 -5.35 4.78 -0.50
C ALA A 61 -5.83 3.64 -1.42
N VAL A 62 -6.22 2.50 -0.84
CA VAL A 62 -6.72 1.35 -1.59
C VAL A 62 -8.11 1.63 -2.15
N THR A 63 -9.07 2.05 -1.31
CA THR A 63 -10.46 2.28 -1.74
C THR A 63 -10.59 3.35 -2.81
N MET A 64 -9.76 4.40 -2.77
CA MET A 64 -9.74 5.46 -3.79
C MET A 64 -9.12 5.01 -5.12
N ASN A 65 -8.13 4.12 -5.11
CA ASN A 65 -7.41 3.71 -6.34
C ASN A 65 -7.92 2.40 -6.94
N LEU A 66 -8.54 1.54 -6.13
CA LEU A 66 -9.04 0.22 -6.50
C LEU A 66 -10.46 -0.01 -5.92
N PRO A 67 -11.46 0.80 -6.31
CA PRO A 67 -12.80 0.73 -5.73
C PRO A 67 -13.54 -0.60 -5.99
N GLY A 68 -13.08 -1.41 -6.95
CA GLY A 68 -13.62 -2.73 -7.25
C GLY A 68 -12.87 -3.90 -6.61
N ALA A 69 -11.77 -3.66 -5.91
CA ALA A 69 -11.01 -4.71 -5.25
C ALA A 69 -11.59 -5.00 -3.85
N THR A 70 -11.55 -6.27 -3.45
CA THR A 70 -11.89 -6.68 -2.08
C THR A 70 -10.80 -6.20 -1.13
N LEU A 71 -11.16 -5.36 -0.16
CA LEU A 71 -10.25 -4.98 0.92
C LEU A 71 -10.27 -6.06 2.01
N VAL A 72 -9.11 -6.62 2.32
CA VAL A 72 -8.91 -7.61 3.38
C VAL A 72 -7.97 -6.99 4.43
N PHE A 73 -8.26 -7.22 5.70
CA PHE A 73 -7.39 -6.82 6.80
C PHE A 73 -6.57 -8.04 7.24
N ASP A 74 -5.26 -7.87 7.41
CA ASP A 74 -4.35 -8.90 7.91
C ASP A 74 -4.26 -8.97 9.45
#